data_AF-A0AAE8QLG1-F1
#
_entry.id   AF-A0AAE8QLG1-F1
#
_cell.length_a   1.000
_cell.length_b   1.000
_cell.length_c   1.000
_cell.angle_alpha   90.00
_cell.angle_beta   90.00
_cell.angle_gamma   90.00
#
_symmetry.space_group_name_H-M   'P 1'
#
loop_
_entity.id
_entity.type
_entity.pdbx_description
1 polymer ?
#
loop_
_entity_poly.entity_id
_entity_poly.type
_entity_poly.pdbx_seq_one_letter_code
_entity_poly.pdbx_strand_id
1 'polypeptide(L)'
;MQKSSIFNRIALVVLSIMVIGVLYSFIWHKERFDRPIWIQVVMTFCFLMLSINNFRLRKYAMGWVFAGVVVAFGISIFWGTTAV
;
A
#
# COMPACT_ATOMS: atom_id res chain seq x y z
N MET A 1 6.02 -8.41 24.09
CA MET A 1 6.07 -8.68 22.63
C MET A 1 4.69 -8.95 21.99
N GLN A 2 3.55 -8.64 22.64
CA GLN A 2 2.23 -9.06 22.16
C GLN A 2 1.46 -8.00 21.32
N LYS A 3 1.66 -6.70 21.57
CA LYS A 3 0.99 -5.60 20.82
C LYS A 3 1.36 -5.52 19.33
N SER A 4 2.52 -6.05 18.92
CA SER A 4 2.97 -6.01 17.53
C SER A 4 2.22 -6.96 16.60
N SER A 5 1.52 -7.96 17.15
CA SER A 5 0.81 -8.99 16.38
C SER A 5 -0.42 -8.43 15.65
N ILE A 6 -1.18 -7.56 16.32
CA ILE A 6 -2.42 -6.98 15.77
C ILE A 6 -2.09 -5.98 14.67
N PHE A 7 -1.11 -5.10 14.88
CA PHE A 7 -0.70 -4.13 13.86
C PHE A 7 -0.15 -4.80 12.61
N ASN A 8 0.67 -5.85 12.78
CA ASN A 8 1.13 -6.66 11.65
C ASN A 8 -0.02 -7.35 10.93
N ARG A 9 -1.01 -7.90 11.66
CA ARG A 9 -2.20 -8.50 11.02
C ARG A 9 -3.01 -7.49 10.22
N ILE A 10 -3.23 -6.28 10.76
CA ILE A 10 -3.94 -5.22 10.05
C ILE A 10 -3.18 -4.82 8.79
N ALA A 11 -1.86 -4.61 8.90
CA ALA A 11 -1.02 -4.33 7.75
C ALA A 11 -1.09 -5.44 6.69
N LEU A 12 -1.07 -6.71 7.11
CA LEU A 12 -1.19 -7.85 6.22
C LEU A 12 -2.56 -7.88 5.52
N VAL A 13 -3.65 -7.60 6.24
CA VAL A 13 -5.00 -7.53 5.67
C VAL A 13 -5.11 -6.40 4.64
N VAL A 14 -4.64 -5.19 4.96
CA VAL A 14 -4.62 -4.05 4.02
C VAL A 14 -3.84 -4.41 2.76
N LEU A 15 -2.71 -5.07 2.94
CA LEU A 15 -1.81 -5.50 1.88
C LEU A 15 -2.45 -6.60 1.00
N SER A 16 -3.16 -7.55 1.60
CA SER A 16 -3.96 -8.55 0.88
C SER A 16 -5.08 -7.91 0.06
N ILE A 17 -5.79 -6.93 0.63
CA ILE A 17 -6.86 -6.21 -0.07
C ILE A 17 -6.30 -5.43 -1.26
N MET A 18 -5.16 -4.75 -1.10
CA MET A 18 -4.49 -4.06 -2.20
C MET A 18 -4.05 -5.03 -3.30
N VAL A 19 -3.45 -6.17 -2.94
CA VAL A 19 -3.05 -7.20 -3.91
C VAL A 19 -4.27 -7.78 -4.64
N ILE A 20 -5.37 -8.04 -3.94
CA ILE A 20 -6.61 -8.53 -4.53
C ILE A 20 -7.20 -7.48 -5.48
N GLY A 21 -7.23 -6.20 -5.10
CA GLY A 21 -7.73 -5.13 -5.97
C GLY A 21 -6.91 -5.00 -7.26
N VAL A 22 -5.60 -5.15 -7.16
CA VAL A 22 -4.68 -5.15 -8.32
C VAL A 22 -4.89 -6.38 -9.20
N LEU A 23 -4.99 -7.58 -8.61
CA LEU A 23 -5.28 -8.81 -9.35
C LEU A 23 -6.66 -8.77 -10.01
N TYR A 24 -7.65 -8.20 -9.35
CA TYR A 24 -8.99 -8.02 -9.90
C TYR A 24 -8.98 -7.06 -11.10
N SER A 25 -8.27 -5.93 -10.99
CA SER A 25 -8.04 -5.03 -12.12
C SER A 25 -7.35 -5.75 -13.28
N PHE A 26 -6.38 -6.64 -13.02
CA PHE A 26 -5.70 -7.45 -14.03
C PHE A 26 -6.60 -8.44 -14.78
N ILE A 27 -7.47 -9.11 -14.04
CA ILE A 27 -8.32 -10.16 -14.58
C ILE A 27 -9.50 -9.54 -15.31
N TRP A 28 -10.05 -8.44 -14.78
CA TRP A 28 -11.29 -7.84 -15.27
C TRP A 28 -11.06 -6.75 -16.30
N HIS A 29 -10.07 -5.88 -16.09
CA HIS A 29 -9.66 -4.90 -17.08
C HIS A 29 -8.47 -5.49 -17.82
N LYS A 30 -8.73 -6.07 -19.01
CA LYS A 30 -7.69 -6.40 -20.01
C LYS A 30 -6.98 -5.14 -20.54
N GLU A 31 -6.88 -4.11 -19.71
CA GLU A 31 -6.18 -2.88 -20.01
C GLU A 31 -4.70 -3.20 -19.96
N ARG A 32 -4.05 -2.75 -21.03
CA ARG A 32 -2.61 -2.84 -21.23
C ARG A 32 -1.97 -2.37 -19.93
N PHE A 33 -0.99 -3.14 -19.46
CA PHE A 33 -0.14 -2.84 -18.31
C PHE A 33 0.22 -1.35 -18.26
N ASP A 34 -0.63 -0.52 -17.64
CA ASP A 34 -0.40 0.91 -17.59
C ASP A 34 0.69 1.11 -16.54
N ARG A 35 1.93 1.06 -17.05
CA ARG A 35 3.18 1.14 -16.30
C ARG A 35 3.16 2.21 -15.20
N PRO A 36 2.57 3.42 -15.38
CA PRO A 36 2.55 4.41 -14.31
C PRO A 36 1.79 3.96 -13.05
N ILE A 37 0.65 3.28 -13.16
CA ILE A 37 -0.16 2.87 -12.00
C ILE A 37 0.52 1.72 -11.24
N TRP A 38 1.17 0.80 -11.96
CA TRP A 38 1.92 -0.30 -11.36
C TRP A 38 3.09 0.14 -10.49
N ILE A 39 3.86 1.12 -10.99
CA ILE A 39 4.98 1.69 -10.23
C ILE A 39 4.46 2.34 -8.95
N GLN A 40 3.30 3.00 -9.00
CA GLN A 40 2.67 3.58 -7.82
C GLN A 40 2.25 2.51 -6.80
N VAL A 41 1.65 1.40 -7.25
CA VAL A 41 1.26 0.28 -6.38
C VAL A 41 2.48 -0.33 -5.68
N VAL A 42 3.55 -0.62 -6.44
CA VAL A 42 4.79 -1.19 -5.88
C VAL A 42 5.47 -0.22 -4.91
N MET A 43 5.54 1.07 -5.25
CA MET A 43 6.07 2.11 -4.36
C MET A 43 5.26 2.22 -3.07
N THR A 44 3.93 2.19 -3.16
CA THR A 44 3.03 2.21 -1.99
C THR A 44 3.36 1.05 -1.05
N PHE A 45 3.55 -0.15 -1.61
CA PHE A 45 3.92 -1.33 -0.85
C PHE A 45 5.28 -1.19 -0.15
N CYS A 46 6.29 -0.69 -0.86
CA CYS A 46 7.62 -0.45 -0.30
C CYS A 46 7.57 0.56 0.86
N PHE A 47 6.86 1.67 0.70
CA PHE A 47 6.70 2.67 1.77
C PHE A 47 5.89 2.14 2.95
N LEU A 48 4.92 1.25 2.72
CA LEU A 48 4.17 0.61 3.79
C LEU A 48 5.07 -0.31 4.63
N MET A 49 5.89 -1.14 3.98
CA MET A 49 6.88 -1.96 4.68
C MET A 49 7.88 -1.11 5.47
N LEU A 50 8.37 -0.01 4.88
CA LEU A 50 9.24 0.94 5.57
C LEU A 50 8.54 1.59 6.77
N SER A 51 7.28 1.98 6.64
CA SER A 51 6.47 2.54 7.73
C SER A 51 6.36 1.55 8.88
N ILE A 52 5.94 0.32 8.61
CA ILE A 52 5.81 -0.75 9.61
C ILE A 52 7.14 -1.05 10.27
N ASN A 53 8.23 -1.14 9.50
CA ASN A 53 9.55 -1.40 10.04
C ASN A 53 10.01 -0.27 10.98
N ASN A 54 9.75 0.99 10.62
CA ASN A 54 10.06 2.13 11.49
C ASN A 54 9.22 2.15 12.77
N PHE A 55 7.94 1.74 12.71
CA PHE A 55 7.13 1.53 13.91
C PHE A 55 7.68 0.41 14.81
N ARG A 56 8.20 -0.69 14.22
CA ARG A 56 8.86 -1.77 14.98
C ARG A 56 10.15 -1.30 15.64
N LEU A 57 10.93 -0.44 14.96
CA LEU A 57 12.15 0.18 15.47
C LEU A 57 11.90 1.33 16.47
N ARG A 58 10.64 1.57 16.89
CA ARG A 58 10.21 2.70 17.73
C ARG A 58 10.54 4.09 17.16
N LYS A 59 10.83 4.16 15.86
CA LYS A 59 11.01 5.42 15.11
C LYS A 59 9.66 5.94 14.63
N TYR A 60 8.80 6.30 15.59
CA TYR A 60 7.40 6.66 15.33
C TYR A 60 7.25 7.82 14.33
N ALA A 61 8.10 8.84 14.39
CA ALA A 61 8.06 9.97 13.46
C ALA A 61 8.25 9.54 12.00
N MET A 62 9.29 8.75 11.71
CA MET A 62 9.51 8.20 10.37
C MET A 62 8.38 7.25 9.94
N GLY A 63 7.86 6.45 10.89
CA GLY A 63 6.72 5.56 10.65
C GLY A 63 5.49 6.31 10.13
N TRP A 64 5.13 7.42 10.79
CA TRP A 64 4.03 8.29 10.37
C TRP A 64 4.29 8.99 9.03
N VAL A 65 5.52 9.45 8.77
CA VAL A 65 5.90 10.04 7.47
C VAL A 65 5.65 9.05 6.34
N PHE A 66 6.16 7.82 6.47
CA PHE A 66 5.95 6.79 5.44
C PHE A 66 4.49 6.36 5.33
N ALA A 67 3.75 6.32 6.44
CA ALA A 67 2.30 6.05 6.40
C ALA A 67 1.54 7.12 5.62
N GLY A 68 1.88 8.40 5.79
CA GLY A 68 1.31 9.50 5.02
C GLY A 68 1.58 9.37 3.52
N VAL A 69 2.80 8.96 3.14
CA VAL A 69 3.16 8.67 1.74
C VAL A 69 2.28 7.54 1.17
N VAL A 70 2.09 6.45 1.91
CA VAL A 70 1.21 5.34 1.49
C VAL A 70 -0.21 5.81 1.24
N VAL A 71 -0.77 6.66 2.12
CA VAL A 71 -2.11 7.22 1.95
C VAL A 71 -2.19 8.09 0.68
N ALA A 72 -1.21 8.97 0.46
CA ALA A 72 -1.18 9.84 -0.72
C ALA A 72 -1.13 9.03 -2.03
N PHE A 73 -0.28 7.99 -2.10
CA PHE A 73 -0.25 7.10 -3.26
C PHE A 73 -1.55 6.29 -3.41
N GLY A 74 -2.14 5.82 -2.31
CA GLY A 74 -3.43 5.11 -2.34
C GLY A 74 -4.55 5.95 -2.94
N ILE A 75 -4.62 7.25 -2.59
CA ILE A 75 -5.57 8.20 -3.17
C ILE A 75 -5.27 8.42 -4.66
N SER A 76 -4.00 8.60 -5.04
CA SER A 76 -3.59 8.76 -6.44
C SER A 76 -3.98 7.56 -7.29
N ILE A 77 -3.77 6.34 -6.78
CA ILE A 77 -4.14 5.10 -7.49
C ILE A 77 -5.66 5.03 -7.65
N PHE A 78 -6.42 5.27 -6.56
CA PHE A 78 -7.88 5.26 -6.62
C PHE A 78 -8.42 6.23 -7.66
N TRP A 79 -7.98 7.49 -7.62
CA TRP A 79 -8.39 8.52 -8.58
C TRP A 79 -7.97 8.16 -10.01
N GLY A 80 -6.75 7.65 -10.20
CA GLY A 80 -6.24 7.21 -11.49
C GLY A 80 -7.03 6.03 -12.08
N THR A 81 -7.59 5.16 -11.23
CA THR A 81 -8.43 4.04 -11.67
C THR A 81 -9.90 4.40 -11.90
N THR A 82 -10.43 5.44 -11.24
CA THR A 82 -11.85 5.85 -11.36
C THR A 82 -12.08 6.99 -12.36
N ALA A 83 -11.02 7.67 -12.78
CA ALA A 83 -11.08 8.77 -13.75
C ALA A 83 -10.99 8.29 -15.22
N VAL A 84 -10.92 6.97 -15.44
CA VAL A 84 -11.06 6.29 -16.74
C VAL A 84 -12.52 5.85 -16.91
#